data_AF-A0A4Q2A4K0-F1
#
_entry.id   AF-A0A4Q2A4K0-F1
#
_cell.length_a   1.000
_cell.length_b   1.000
_cell.length_c   1.000
_cell.angle_alpha   90.00
_cell.angle_beta   90.00
_cell.angle_gamma   90.00
#
_symmetry.space_group_name_H-M   'P 1'
#
loop_
_entity.id
_entity.type
_entity.pdbx_description
1 polymer ?
#
loop_
_entity_poly.entity_id
_entity_poly.type
_entity_poly.pdbx_seq_one_letter_code
_entity_poly.pdbx_strand_id
1 'polypeptide(L)'
;MARPASKKPPSPSLPYRVEAIVFAVAMRTGEVEVIGIPFEHRGRTWAIHSIVGLSIDDTPCYTVSDVQTGRHVPKSEAKTLDAARAAAIATLDAVTAASWVESFVAETAATAV
;
A
#
# COMPACT_ATOMS: atom_id res chain seq x y z
N MET A 1 -26.09 -37.96 2.27
CA MET A 1 -25.17 -36.87 2.66
C MET A 1 -24.40 -36.42 1.42
N ALA A 2 -24.62 -35.19 0.93
CA ALA A 2 -23.94 -34.67 -0.25
C ALA A 2 -22.56 -34.12 0.15
N ARG A 3 -21.49 -34.52 -0.58
CA ARG A 3 -20.14 -33.99 -0.39
C ARG A 3 -20.11 -32.51 -0.80
N PRO A 4 -19.55 -31.59 0.00
CA PRO A 4 -19.40 -30.20 -0.42
C PRO A 4 -18.46 -30.13 -1.63
N ALA A 5 -18.90 -29.38 -2.65
CA ALA A 5 -18.13 -29.15 -3.86
C ALA A 5 -16.77 -28.53 -3.51
N SER A 6 -15.68 -29.19 -3.91
CA SER A 6 -14.33 -28.64 -3.81
C SER A 6 -14.29 -27.29 -4.53
N LYS A 7 -14.11 -26.21 -3.78
CA LYS A 7 -13.81 -24.89 -4.36
C LYS A 7 -12.52 -25.03 -5.16
N LYS A 8 -12.63 -24.91 -6.48
CA LYS A 8 -11.49 -24.91 -7.41
C LYS A 8 -10.51 -23.83 -6.93
N PRO A 9 -9.22 -24.15 -6.70
CA PRO A 9 -8.25 -23.15 -6.29
C PRO A 9 -8.23 -22.03 -7.35
N PRO A 10 -8.17 -20.75 -6.94
CA PRO A 10 -8.10 -19.64 -7.86
C PRO A 10 -6.91 -19.85 -8.80
N SER A 11 -7.16 -19.76 -10.10
CA SER A 11 -6.12 -19.88 -11.12
C SER A 11 -5.04 -18.82 -10.86
N PRO A 12 -3.74 -19.20 -10.82
CA PRO A 12 -2.67 -18.23 -10.65
C PRO A 12 -2.75 -17.18 -11.76
N SER A 13 -2.73 -15.91 -11.37
CA SER A 13 -2.66 -14.79 -12.31
C SER A 13 -1.38 -14.90 -13.15
N LEU A 14 -1.51 -14.73 -14.47
CA LEU A 14 -0.37 -14.72 -15.39
C LEU A 14 0.63 -13.63 -14.97
N PRO A 15 1.95 -13.92 -14.97
CA PRO A 15 2.95 -12.89 -14.70
C PRO A 15 2.81 -11.74 -15.70
N TYR A 16 2.89 -10.51 -15.19
CA TYR A 16 2.90 -9.30 -16.01
C TYR A 16 3.96 -8.32 -15.49
N ARG A 17 4.49 -7.49 -16.38
CA ARG A 17 5.54 -6.53 -16.06
C ARG A 17 4.92 -5.27 -15.44
N VAL A 18 5.55 -4.76 -14.39
CA VAL A 18 5.16 -3.51 -13.72
C VAL A 18 6.39 -2.67 -13.43
N GLU A 19 6.21 -1.35 -13.43
CA GLU A 19 7.17 -0.42 -12.84
C GLU A 19 7.07 -0.51 -11.31
N ALA A 20 8.21 -0.45 -10.63
CA ALA A 20 8.30 -0.56 -9.19
C ALA A 20 9.30 0.46 -8.62
N ILE A 21 9.12 0.81 -7.35
CA ILE A 21 9.97 1.74 -6.62
C ILE A 21 10.47 1.09 -5.33
N VAL A 22 11.73 1.37 -4.97
CA VAL A 22 12.27 1.05 -3.65
C VAL A 22 12.11 2.28 -2.76
N PHE A 23 11.57 2.11 -1.56
CA PHE A 23 11.38 3.20 -0.61
C PHE A 23 11.42 2.68 0.83
N ALA A 24 11.67 3.59 1.77
CA ALA A 24 11.67 3.28 3.20
C ALA A 24 10.25 3.33 3.77
N VAL A 25 9.82 2.27 4.46
CA VAL A 25 8.58 2.27 5.25
C VAL A 25 8.92 2.57 6.69
N ALA A 26 8.21 3.54 7.28
CA ALA A 26 8.37 3.92 8.67
C ALA A 26 7.65 2.90 9.58
N MET A 27 8.42 2.08 10.29
CA MET A 27 7.91 1.15 11.30
C MET A 27 8.19 1.67 12.70
N ARG A 28 7.52 1.09 13.70
CA ARG A 28 7.74 1.44 15.12
C ARG A 28 9.18 1.16 15.57
N THR A 29 9.84 0.18 14.96
CA THR A 29 11.19 -0.28 15.33
C THR A 29 12.29 0.35 14.47
N GLY A 30 11.96 1.25 13.54
CA GLY A 30 12.89 1.85 12.59
C GLY A 30 12.33 1.86 11.18
N GLU A 31 13.20 2.10 10.20
CA GLU A 31 12.84 2.08 8.79
C GLU A 31 13.24 0.77 8.14
N VAL A 32 12.42 0.30 7.21
CA VAL A 32 12.70 -0.90 6.39
C VAL A 32 12.48 -0.55 4.93
N GLU A 33 13.49 -0.84 4.10
CA GLU A 33 13.36 -0.70 2.65
C GLU A 33 12.46 -1.79 2.09
N VAL A 34 11.49 -1.39 1.25
CA VAL A 34 10.58 -2.30 0.56
C VAL A 34 10.47 -1.94 -0.91
N ILE A 35 10.03 -2.90 -1.71
CA ILE A 35 9.66 -2.69 -3.12
C ILE A 35 8.14 -2.54 -3.19
N GLY A 36 7.66 -1.49 -3.84
CA GLY A 36 6.23 -1.26 -4.07
C GLY A 36 5.91 -0.82 -5.49
N ILE A 37 4.64 -0.91 -5.86
CA ILE A 37 4.11 -0.46 -7.14
C ILE A 37 3.56 0.97 -6.95
N PRO A 38 4.20 1.99 -7.55
CA PRO A 38 3.82 3.37 -7.34
C PRO A 38 2.51 3.75 -8.04
N PHE A 39 1.83 4.75 -7.49
CA PHE A 39 0.73 5.47 -8.12
C PHE A 39 0.62 6.89 -7.57
N GLU A 40 0.11 7.80 -8.39
CA GLU A 40 -0.10 9.18 -7.98
C GLU A 40 -1.53 9.38 -7.47
N HIS A 41 -1.69 10.08 -6.35
CA HIS A 41 -2.98 10.53 -5.86
C HIS A 41 -2.85 11.83 -5.08
N ARG A 42 -3.71 12.81 -5.37
CA ARG A 42 -3.71 14.17 -4.76
C ARG A 42 -2.33 14.86 -4.78
N GLY A 43 -1.59 14.71 -5.89
CA GLY A 43 -0.28 15.35 -6.09
C GLY A 43 0.87 14.72 -5.28
N ARG A 44 0.69 13.49 -4.79
CA ARG A 44 1.71 12.71 -4.08
C ARG A 44 1.87 11.32 -4.66
N THR A 45 3.05 10.76 -4.48
CA THR A 45 3.37 9.38 -4.87
C THR A 45 3.15 8.44 -3.69
N TRP A 46 2.32 7.44 -3.91
CA TRP A 46 2.01 6.37 -2.98
C TRP A 46 2.49 5.05 -3.58
N ALA A 47 2.80 4.06 -2.76
CA ALA A 47 3.22 2.76 -3.25
C ALA A 47 2.45 1.64 -2.54
N ILE A 48 1.96 0.69 -3.34
CA ILE A 48 1.38 -0.56 -2.84
C ILE A 48 2.50 -1.54 -2.62
N HIS A 49 2.61 -2.11 -1.42
CA HIS A 49 3.62 -3.12 -1.10
C HIS A 49 3.02 -4.24 -0.25
N SER A 50 3.68 -5.39 -0.21
CA SER A 50 3.33 -6.45 0.71
C SER A 50 3.59 -6.01 2.15
N ILE A 51 2.71 -6.38 3.08
CA ILE A 51 2.93 -6.12 4.50
C ILE A 51 4.16 -6.91 4.97
N VAL A 52 5.09 -6.21 5.59
CA VAL A 52 6.30 -6.81 6.16
C VAL A 52 5.95 -7.50 7.49
N GLY A 53 6.47 -8.71 7.70
CA GLY A 53 6.32 -9.43 8.98
C GLY A 53 5.04 -10.25 9.14
N LEU A 54 4.24 -10.43 8.08
CA LEU A 54 3.12 -11.38 8.10
C LEU A 54 3.58 -12.83 7.93
N SER A 55 2.88 -13.74 8.62
CA SER A 55 2.99 -15.19 8.43
C SER A 55 2.54 -15.59 7.03
N ILE A 56 3.09 -16.69 6.48
CA ILE A 56 2.71 -17.20 5.16
C ILE A 56 1.19 -17.45 5.04
N ASP A 57 0.55 -17.92 6.12
CA ASP A 57 -0.89 -18.18 6.14
C ASP A 57 -1.76 -16.92 5.99
N ASP A 58 -1.21 -15.74 6.31
CA ASP A 58 -1.90 -14.45 6.20
C ASP A 58 -1.59 -13.74 4.87
N THR A 59 -0.71 -14.31 4.04
CA THR A 59 -0.36 -13.80 2.72
C THR A 59 -1.27 -14.36 1.60
N PRO A 60 -1.49 -13.62 0.49
CA PRO A 60 -1.01 -12.26 0.23
C PRO A 60 -1.83 -11.22 1.02
N CYS A 61 -1.17 -10.21 1.56
CA CYS A 61 -1.82 -9.01 2.09
C CYS A 61 -0.96 -7.80 1.69
N TYR A 62 -1.61 -6.83 1.05
CA TYR A 62 -0.99 -5.63 0.53
C TYR A 62 -1.48 -4.43 1.31
N THR A 63 -0.65 -3.41 1.35
CA THR A 63 -0.93 -2.15 2.02
C THR A 63 -0.36 -0.99 1.21
N VAL A 64 -0.79 0.23 1.51
CA VAL A 64 -0.30 1.44 0.84
C VAL A 64 0.44 2.32 1.83
N SER A 65 1.58 2.84 1.39
CA SER A 65 2.37 3.82 2.14
C SER A 65 2.75 5.01 1.25
N ASP A 66 2.92 6.17 1.87
CA ASP A 66 3.53 7.34 1.24
C ASP A 66 4.99 7.01 0.90
N VAL A 67 5.39 7.20 -0.35
CA VAL A 67 6.77 6.93 -0.79
C VAL A 67 7.75 7.89 -0.11
N GLN A 68 7.35 9.14 0.12
CA GLN A 68 8.25 10.16 0.64
C GLN A 68 8.49 10.01 2.14
N THR A 69 7.44 9.71 2.91
CA THR A 69 7.50 9.67 4.39
C THR A 69 7.54 8.25 4.95
N GLY A 70 7.33 7.24 4.11
CA GLY A 70 7.18 5.85 4.54
C GLY A 70 5.94 5.60 5.39
N ARG A 71 5.05 6.58 5.56
CA ARG A 71 3.87 6.47 6.42
C ARG A 71 2.80 5.63 5.76
N HIS A 72 2.32 4.64 6.51
CA HIS A 72 1.21 3.79 6.10
C HIS A 72 -0.13 4.55 6.05
N VAL A 73 -0.93 4.28 5.01
CA VAL A 73 -2.30 4.76 4.86
C VAL A 73 -3.26 3.84 5.62
N PRO A 74 -3.93 4.31 6.68
CA PRO A 74 -4.81 3.46 7.48
C PRO A 74 -5.93 2.81 6.66
N LYS A 75 -6.28 1.56 6.99
CA LYS A 75 -7.39 0.81 6.36
C LYS A 75 -7.18 0.54 4.86
N SER A 76 -5.94 0.59 4.38
CA SER A 76 -5.60 0.26 2.99
C SER A 76 -5.30 -1.23 2.78
N GLU A 77 -5.33 -2.03 3.83
CA GLU A 77 -4.96 -3.44 3.79
C GLU A 77 -5.96 -4.27 2.98
N ALA A 78 -5.46 -4.99 1.98
CA ALA A 78 -6.31 -5.85 1.14
C ALA A 78 -5.56 -7.06 0.57
N LYS A 79 -6.33 -8.06 0.12
CA LYS A 79 -5.79 -9.29 -0.48
C LYS A 79 -5.33 -9.14 -1.93
N THR A 80 -5.60 -8.00 -2.58
CA THR A 80 -5.18 -7.71 -3.96
C THR A 80 -4.63 -6.29 -4.07
N LEU A 81 -3.74 -6.05 -5.04
CA LEU A 81 -3.14 -4.74 -5.31
C LEU A 81 -4.22 -3.67 -5.60
N ASP A 82 -5.18 -4.00 -6.48
CA ASP A 82 -6.24 -3.07 -6.87
C ASP A 82 -7.16 -2.72 -5.70
N ALA A 83 -7.48 -3.70 -4.85
CA ALA A 83 -8.31 -3.46 -3.67
C ALA A 83 -7.57 -2.58 -2.65
N ALA A 84 -6.26 -2.80 -2.45
CA ALA A 84 -5.45 -1.99 -1.55
C ALA A 84 -5.37 -0.53 -2.06
N ARG A 85 -5.15 -0.36 -3.37
CA ARG A 85 -5.17 0.96 -4.02
C ARG A 85 -6.52 1.66 -3.83
N ALA A 86 -7.62 0.97 -4.13
CA ALA A 86 -8.95 1.55 -4.04
C ALA A 86 -9.32 1.94 -2.59
N ALA A 87 -8.99 1.08 -1.63
CA ALA A 87 -9.17 1.36 -0.20
C ALA A 87 -8.34 2.56 0.26
N ALA A 88 -7.07 2.64 -0.17
CA ALA A 88 -6.21 3.78 0.13
C ALA A 88 -6.76 5.09 -0.46
N ILE A 89 -7.19 5.09 -1.72
CA ILE A 89 -7.80 6.27 -2.36
C ILE A 89 -9.04 6.71 -1.59
N ALA A 90 -9.93 5.78 -1.22
CA ALA A 90 -11.12 6.10 -0.44
C ALA A 90 -10.78 6.70 0.93
N THR A 91 -9.76 6.16 1.62
CA THR A 91 -9.27 6.74 2.88
C THR A 91 -8.70 8.14 2.65
N LEU A 92 -7.85 8.33 1.64
CA LEU A 92 -7.20 9.60 1.35
C LEU A 92 -8.20 10.67 0.90
N ASP A 93 -9.28 10.31 0.21
CA ASP A 93 -10.33 11.23 -0.22
C ASP A 93 -11.24 11.63 0.95
N ALA A 94 -11.39 10.77 1.96
CA ALA A 94 -12.12 11.09 3.18
C ALA A 94 -11.37 12.07 4.10
N VAL A 95 -10.05 12.25 3.92
CA VAL A 95 -9.26 13.23 4.69
C VAL A 95 -9.58 14.64 4.22
N THR A 96 -10.09 15.47 5.15
CA THR A 96 -10.39 16.88 4.91
C THR A 96 -9.12 17.67 4.63
N ALA A 97 -9.22 18.77 3.88
CA ALA A 97 -8.06 19.58 3.52
C ALA A 97 -7.27 20.09 4.74
N ALA A 98 -7.94 20.33 5.87
CA ALA A 98 -7.30 20.78 7.11
C ALA A 98 -6.41 19.68 7.74
N SER A 99 -6.90 18.45 7.83
CA SER A 99 -6.12 17.31 8.36
C SER A 99 -5.09 16.78 7.37
N TRP A 100 -5.27 17.06 6.07
CA TRP A 100 -4.29 16.76 5.03
C TRP A 100 -2.99 17.54 5.22
N VAL A 101 -3.10 18.83 5.56
CA VAL A 101 -1.92 19.69 5.80
C VAL A 101 -1.14 19.20 7.04
N GLU A 102 -1.84 18.90 8.12
CA GLU A 102 -1.24 18.41 9.36
C GLU A 102 -0.60 17.01 9.20
N SER A 103 -1.21 16.13 8.38
CA SER A 103 -0.76 14.74 8.24
C SER A 103 0.32 14.55 7.18
N PHE A 104 0.39 15.44 6.18
CA PHE A 104 1.22 15.21 4.99
C PHE A 104 2.01 16.43 4.51
N VAL A 105 1.61 17.69 4.75
CA VAL A 105 2.28 18.89 4.14
C VAL A 105 3.59 19.29 4.82
N ALA A 106 3.99 18.65 5.92
CA ALA A 106 5.37 18.79 6.37
C ALA A 106 6.30 18.23 5.28
N GLU A 107 7.06 19.13 4.65
CA GLU A 107 8.27 18.84 3.87
C GLU A 107 8.15 18.70 2.33
N THR A 108 7.40 19.60 1.67
CA THR A 108 7.72 20.00 0.29
C THR A 108 8.91 20.98 0.20
N ALA A 109 9.62 21.25 1.32
CA ALA A 109 10.68 22.26 1.38
C ALA A 109 12.11 21.69 1.41
N ALA A 110 12.32 20.37 1.40
CA ALA A 110 13.65 19.78 1.62
C ALA A 110 14.10 18.83 0.50
N THR A 111 13.96 19.18 -0.78
CA THR A 111 14.85 18.66 -1.83
C THR A 111 14.92 19.65 -3.00
N ALA A 112 15.67 20.73 -2.78
CA ALA A 112 16.27 21.51 -3.85
C ALA A 112 17.74 21.69 -3.48
N VAL A 113 18.57 20.70 -3.83
CA VAL A 113 20.04 20.80 -3.89
C VAL A 113 20.52 20.01 -5.09
#